data_AF-A0A914K2E1-F1
#
_entry.id   AF-A0A914K2E1-F1
#
_cell.length_a   1.000
_cell.length_b   1.000
_cell.length_c   1.000
_cell.angle_alpha   90.00
_cell.angle_beta   90.00
_cell.angle_gamma   90.00
#
_symmetry.space_group_name_H-M   'P 1'
#
loop_
_entity.id
_entity.type
_entity.pdbx_description
1 polymer ?
#
loop_
_entity_poly.entity_id
_entity_poly.type
_entity_poly.pdbx_seq_one_letter_code
_entity_poly.pdbx_strand_id
1 'polypeptide(L)'
;MDPKQCDFLFENELIEIVPNFTSDRLELICGSTNAFEPGIPMKVPVWLALHLRKRQKCVINPPSWMNLAELQQMATSEAKSDGFSEIPERFFEMSHVLLTQCKEDIENLEQMRTLVKDIWDMRTSKMKTSTINFLGDEPRSDVQIDNITQFEIAHVRGFLSSSLSTIADLSNFVTHFEK
;
A
#
# COMPACT_ATOMS: atom_id res chain seq x y z
N MET A 1 1.30 -1.11 14.14
CA MET A 1 0.63 -0.83 12.85
C MET A 1 0.50 -2.14 12.13
N ASP A 2 -0.73 -2.62 11.99
CA ASP A 2 -1.08 -3.81 11.19
C ASP A 2 -1.62 -3.38 9.81
N PRO A 3 -1.79 -4.30 8.85
CA PRO A 3 -2.29 -3.95 7.52
C PRO A 3 -3.68 -3.28 7.53
N LYS A 4 -4.55 -3.63 8.48
CA LYS A 4 -5.88 -3.01 8.63
C LYS A 4 -5.79 -1.54 9.05
N GLN A 5 -4.84 -1.20 9.93
CA GLN A 5 -4.56 0.17 10.28
C GLN A 5 -3.98 0.95 9.09
N CYS A 6 -3.19 0.31 8.22
CA CYS A 6 -2.74 0.96 6.97
C CYS A 6 -3.91 1.30 6.06
N ASP A 7 -4.85 0.36 5.84
CA ASP A 7 -6.07 0.61 5.06
C ASP A 7 -6.90 1.76 5.67
N PHE A 8 -7.10 1.75 7.00
CA PHE A 8 -7.83 2.81 7.70
C PHE A 8 -7.15 4.18 7.58
N LEU A 9 -5.82 4.23 7.65
CA LEU A 9 -5.10 5.49 7.49
C LEU A 9 -5.19 5.98 6.04
N PHE A 10 -5.09 5.06 5.09
CA PHE A 10 -5.23 5.34 3.66
C PHE A 10 -6.59 5.93 3.30
N GLU A 11 -7.66 5.61 4.04
CA GLU A 11 -8.99 6.20 3.80
C GLU A 11 -9.02 7.74 3.90
N ASN A 12 -8.05 8.36 4.57
CA ASN A 12 -7.93 9.81 4.68
C ASN A 12 -7.21 10.46 3.48
N GLU A 13 -6.58 9.66 2.62
CA GLU A 13 -5.94 10.17 1.41
C GLU A 13 -6.97 10.76 0.45
N LEU A 14 -6.56 11.76 -0.32
CA LEU A 14 -7.42 12.43 -1.28
C LEU A 14 -7.39 11.70 -2.62
N ILE A 15 -8.56 11.31 -3.10
CA ILE A 15 -8.77 10.73 -4.43
C ILE A 15 -9.69 11.61 -5.27
N GLU A 16 -9.48 11.60 -6.58
CA GLU A 16 -10.30 12.34 -7.52
C GLU A 16 -11.58 11.58 -7.87
N ILE A 17 -12.71 12.27 -7.81
CA ILE A 17 -14.02 11.77 -8.19
C ILE A 17 -14.71 12.73 -9.15
N VAL A 18 -15.61 12.19 -9.96
CA VAL A 18 -16.54 12.96 -10.78
C VAL A 18 -17.96 12.72 -10.23
N PRO A 19 -18.56 13.67 -9.51
CA PRO A 19 -19.91 13.51 -8.98
C PRO A 19 -20.97 13.66 -10.09
N ASN A 20 -22.15 13.12 -9.86
CA ASN A 20 -23.33 13.24 -10.74
C ASN A 20 -24.50 13.97 -10.08
N PHE A 21 -24.25 14.64 -8.95
CA PHE A 21 -25.23 15.38 -8.18
C PHE A 21 -24.71 16.76 -7.82
N THR A 22 -25.63 17.67 -7.54
CA THR A 22 -25.32 18.99 -7.01
C THR A 22 -25.50 19.00 -5.50
N SER A 23 -24.57 19.58 -4.76
CA SER A 23 -24.69 19.82 -3.32
C SER A 23 -23.77 20.95 -2.91
N ASP A 24 -24.18 21.72 -1.91
CA ASP A 24 -23.31 22.69 -1.26
C ASP A 24 -22.11 21.99 -0.59
N ARG A 25 -21.09 22.79 -0.26
CA ARG A 25 -19.91 22.33 0.46
C ARG A 25 -20.28 21.67 1.79
N LEU A 26 -19.57 20.60 2.14
CA LEU A 26 -19.70 19.94 3.43
C LEU A 26 -18.65 20.50 4.40
N GLU A 27 -19.09 21.03 5.52
CA GLU A 27 -18.22 21.44 6.63
C GLU A 27 -17.94 20.23 7.52
N LEU A 28 -16.76 19.62 7.39
CA LEU A 28 -16.34 18.47 8.21
C LEU A 28 -15.44 18.95 9.36
N ILE A 29 -15.29 18.11 10.38
CA ILE A 29 -14.47 18.40 11.57
C ILE A 29 -13.02 18.76 11.18
N CYS A 30 -12.48 18.06 10.19
CA CYS A 30 -11.09 18.20 9.75
C CYS A 30 -10.94 19.02 8.44
N GLY A 31 -11.95 19.80 8.05
CA GLY A 31 -11.90 20.65 6.87
C GLY A 31 -13.19 20.65 6.06
N SER A 32 -13.29 21.55 5.09
CA SER A 32 -14.46 21.67 4.21
C SER A 32 -14.21 21.03 2.85
N THR A 33 -15.22 20.38 2.26
CA THR A 33 -15.16 20.02 0.82
C THR A 33 -15.48 21.24 -0.05
N ASN A 34 -15.21 21.16 -1.35
CA ASN A 34 -15.83 22.09 -2.30
C ASN A 34 -17.32 21.72 -2.50
N ALA A 35 -18.06 22.61 -3.16
CA ALA A 35 -19.39 22.28 -3.65
C ALA A 35 -19.30 21.14 -4.67
N PHE A 36 -20.26 20.22 -4.63
CA PHE A 36 -20.36 19.13 -5.59
C PHE A 36 -21.13 19.63 -6.80
N GLU A 37 -20.49 19.56 -7.97
CA GLU A 37 -21.10 19.96 -9.24
C GLU A 37 -21.01 18.80 -10.25
N PRO A 38 -22.13 18.39 -10.87
CA PRO A 38 -22.15 17.26 -11.79
C PRO A 38 -21.12 17.41 -12.91
N GLY A 39 -20.31 16.36 -13.12
CA GLY A 39 -19.34 16.30 -14.20
C GLY A 39 -18.04 17.06 -13.97
N ILE A 40 -17.88 17.76 -12.83
CA ILE A 40 -16.66 18.50 -12.51
C ILE A 40 -15.78 17.65 -11.58
N PRO A 41 -14.54 17.28 -11.99
CA PRO A 41 -13.64 16.51 -11.15
C PRO A 41 -13.28 17.26 -9.87
N MET A 42 -13.27 16.55 -8.74
CA MET A 42 -12.87 17.11 -7.45
C MET A 42 -12.19 16.07 -6.57
N LYS A 43 -11.33 16.53 -5.65
CA LYS A 43 -10.65 15.68 -4.69
C LYS A 43 -11.43 15.57 -3.38
N VAL A 44 -11.65 14.36 -2.90
CA VAL A 44 -12.28 14.07 -1.60
C VAL A 44 -11.52 12.94 -0.90
N PRO A 45 -11.64 12.81 0.43
CA PRO A 45 -11.09 11.66 1.13
C PRO A 45 -11.65 10.33 0.58
N VAL A 46 -10.83 9.29 0.54
CA VAL A 46 -11.20 7.96 0.03
C VAL A 46 -12.45 7.41 0.71
N TRP A 47 -12.60 7.54 2.04
CA TRP A 47 -13.82 7.08 2.73
C TRP A 47 -15.10 7.74 2.18
N LEU A 48 -15.03 9.02 1.82
CA LEU A 48 -16.16 9.78 1.27
C LEU A 48 -16.41 9.37 -0.18
N ALA A 49 -15.36 9.22 -0.98
CA ALA A 49 -15.44 8.72 -2.35
C ALA A 49 -16.16 7.35 -2.39
N LEU A 50 -15.73 6.41 -1.55
CA LEU A 50 -16.33 5.08 -1.45
C LEU A 50 -17.80 5.15 -1.01
N HIS A 51 -18.13 6.03 -0.07
CA HIS A 51 -19.50 6.22 0.39
C HIS A 51 -20.42 6.76 -0.71
N LEU A 52 -19.96 7.75 -1.47
CA LEU A 52 -20.68 8.32 -2.61
C LEU A 52 -20.82 7.30 -3.75
N ARG A 53 -19.76 6.53 -4.03
CA ARG A 53 -19.76 5.50 -5.08
C ARG A 53 -20.76 4.37 -4.79
N LYS A 54 -20.85 3.92 -3.54
CA LYS A 54 -21.86 2.91 -3.11
C LYS A 54 -23.30 3.38 -3.35
N ARG A 55 -23.53 4.69 -3.37
CA ARG A 55 -24.83 5.32 -3.67
C ARG A 55 -24.97 5.71 -5.15
N GLN A 56 -24.03 5.29 -6.01
CA GLN A 56 -23.99 5.65 -7.43
C GLN A 56 -24.01 7.17 -7.66
N LYS A 57 -23.38 7.94 -6.76
CA LYS A 57 -23.34 9.41 -6.80
C LYS A 57 -22.08 10.00 -7.40
N CYS A 58 -21.10 9.17 -7.70
CA CYS A 58 -19.87 9.59 -8.37
C CYS A 58 -19.23 8.41 -9.09
N VAL A 59 -18.35 8.72 -10.03
CA VAL A 59 -17.37 7.80 -10.59
C VAL A 59 -16.02 8.15 -9.99
N ILE A 60 -15.28 7.14 -9.54
CA ILE A 60 -13.93 7.35 -8.99
C ILE A 60 -12.94 7.32 -10.15
N ASN A 61 -12.08 8.34 -10.25
CA ASN A 61 -11.03 8.37 -11.25
C ASN A 61 -9.79 7.63 -10.70
N PRO A 62 -9.37 6.50 -11.28
CA PRO A 62 -8.17 5.80 -10.81
C PRO A 62 -6.92 6.68 -11.01
N PRO A 63 -5.89 6.53 -10.15
CA PRO A 63 -4.61 7.21 -10.33
C PRO A 63 -3.97 6.89 -11.68
N SER A 64 -3.15 7.81 -12.20
CA SER A 64 -2.51 7.66 -13.52
C SER A 64 -1.67 6.39 -13.66
N TRP A 65 -1.02 5.93 -12.58
CA TRP A 65 -0.24 4.69 -12.56
C TRP A 65 -1.09 3.42 -12.56
N MET A 66 -2.38 3.52 -12.25
CA MET A 66 -3.29 2.38 -12.13
C MET A 66 -3.88 2.02 -13.49
N ASN A 67 -2.99 1.65 -14.41
CA ASN A 67 -3.34 1.13 -15.73
C ASN A 67 -2.46 -0.07 -16.09
N LEU A 68 -2.85 -0.83 -17.11
CA LEU A 68 -2.18 -2.07 -17.47
C LEU A 68 -0.70 -1.87 -17.84
N ALA A 69 -0.40 -0.84 -18.63
CA ALA A 69 0.95 -0.60 -19.15
C ALA A 69 1.93 -0.24 -18.02
N GLU A 70 1.51 0.66 -17.12
CA GLU A 70 2.31 1.09 -15.97
C GLU A 70 2.53 -0.06 -14.98
N LEU A 71 1.49 -0.86 -14.69
CA LEU A 71 1.61 -2.02 -13.81
C LEU A 71 2.55 -3.10 -14.40
N GLN A 72 2.51 -3.33 -15.71
CA GLN A 72 3.44 -4.22 -16.40
C GLN A 72 4.88 -3.71 -16.32
N GLN A 73 5.08 -2.40 -16.49
CA GLN A 73 6.38 -1.77 -16.34
C GLN A 73 6.91 -1.91 -14.91
N MET A 74 6.09 -1.63 -13.90
CA MET A 74 6.44 -1.81 -12.49
C MET A 74 6.82 -3.26 -12.18
N ALA A 75 6.01 -4.23 -12.63
CA ALA A 75 6.31 -5.65 -12.46
C ALA A 75 7.64 -6.04 -13.14
N THR A 76 7.91 -5.51 -14.34
CA THR A 76 9.17 -5.75 -15.05
C THR A 76 10.37 -5.12 -14.33
N SER A 77 10.22 -3.92 -13.78
CA SER A 77 11.27 -3.24 -13.01
C SER A 77 11.54 -3.94 -11.68
N GLU A 78 10.50 -4.46 -11.04
CA GLU A 78 10.61 -5.27 -9.83
C GLU A 78 11.33 -6.59 -10.16
N ALA A 79 11.00 -7.28 -11.25
CA ALA A 79 11.68 -8.52 -11.63
C ALA A 79 13.17 -8.34 -11.95
N LYS A 80 13.56 -7.18 -12.50
CA LYS A 80 14.95 -6.89 -12.91
C LYS A 80 15.83 -6.35 -11.80
N SER A 81 15.25 -5.81 -10.73
CA SER A 81 15.98 -5.20 -9.63
C SER A 81 16.42 -6.25 -8.61
N ASP A 82 17.66 -6.11 -8.12
CA ASP A 82 18.17 -6.95 -7.02
C ASP A 82 17.49 -6.57 -5.69
N GLY A 83 17.27 -5.27 -5.47
CA GLY A 83 16.51 -4.71 -4.35
C GLY A 83 15.04 -4.44 -4.69
N PHE A 84 14.34 -3.67 -3.86
CA PHE A 84 12.97 -3.24 -4.14
C PHE A 84 12.95 -2.11 -5.17
N SER A 85 12.16 -2.26 -6.23
CA SER A 85 11.93 -1.16 -7.16
C SER A 85 11.03 -0.09 -6.53
N GLU A 86 11.17 1.15 -6.99
CA GLU A 86 10.30 2.24 -6.55
C GLU A 86 8.89 2.03 -7.10
N ILE A 87 7.90 2.15 -6.22
CA ILE A 87 6.47 2.09 -6.57
C ILE A 87 5.75 3.28 -5.92
N PRO A 88 4.59 3.69 -6.45
CA PRO A 88 3.82 4.79 -5.88
C PRO A 88 3.54 4.62 -4.39
N GLU A 89 3.45 5.74 -3.67
CA GLU A 89 3.01 5.71 -2.28
C GLU A 89 1.60 5.10 -2.17
N ARG A 90 1.36 4.36 -1.08
CA ARG A 90 0.08 3.68 -0.79
C ARG A 90 -0.39 2.74 -1.92
N PHE A 91 0.54 2.23 -2.72
CA PHE A 91 0.25 1.37 -3.87
C PHE A 91 -0.68 0.19 -3.50
N PHE A 92 -0.37 -0.53 -2.43
CA PHE A 92 -1.12 -1.72 -2.03
C PHE A 92 -2.50 -1.38 -1.46
N GLU A 93 -2.58 -0.36 -0.60
CA GLU A 93 -3.84 0.10 -0.03
C GLU A 93 -4.80 0.62 -1.13
N MET A 94 -4.29 1.46 -2.03
CA MET A 94 -5.05 1.99 -3.17
C MET A 94 -5.51 0.86 -4.11
N SER A 95 -4.60 -0.04 -4.47
CA SER A 95 -4.93 -1.17 -5.35
C SER A 95 -5.99 -2.06 -4.71
N HIS A 96 -5.86 -2.38 -3.42
CA HIS A 96 -6.83 -3.18 -2.69
C HIS A 96 -8.22 -2.53 -2.67
N VAL A 97 -8.30 -1.24 -2.32
CA VAL A 97 -9.57 -0.50 -2.24
C VAL A 97 -10.26 -0.41 -3.61
N LEU A 98 -9.53 0.03 -4.64
CA LEU A 98 -10.11 0.26 -5.96
C LEU A 98 -10.50 -1.06 -6.66
N LEU A 99 -9.62 -2.08 -6.65
CA LEU A 99 -9.91 -3.37 -7.29
C LEU A 99 -11.01 -4.17 -6.56
N THR A 100 -11.33 -3.82 -5.31
CA THR A 100 -12.37 -4.49 -4.52
C THR A 100 -13.70 -3.76 -4.57
N GLN A 101 -13.71 -2.43 -4.44
CA GLN A 101 -14.93 -1.63 -4.29
C GLN A 101 -15.34 -0.87 -5.55
N CYS A 102 -14.43 -0.68 -6.51
CA CYS A 102 -14.64 0.13 -7.71
C CYS A 102 -14.49 -0.68 -9.01
N LYS A 103 -14.89 -1.96 -8.96
CA LYS A 103 -14.68 -2.94 -10.04
C LYS A 103 -15.26 -2.50 -11.40
N GLU A 104 -16.38 -1.79 -11.37
CA GLU A 104 -17.08 -1.32 -12.57
C GLU A 104 -16.40 -0.13 -13.24
N ASP A 105 -15.54 0.59 -12.50
CA ASP A 105 -14.86 1.80 -12.98
C ASP A 105 -13.47 1.46 -13.56
N ILE A 106 -13.07 0.17 -13.55
CA ILE A 106 -11.72 -0.28 -13.88
C ILE A 106 -11.75 -1.21 -15.09
N GLU A 107 -11.03 -0.82 -16.12
CA GLU A 107 -10.80 -1.67 -17.30
C GLU A 107 -9.78 -2.79 -16.99
N ASN A 108 -9.93 -3.96 -17.61
CA ASN A 108 -8.99 -5.09 -17.47
C ASN A 108 -8.74 -5.54 -16.01
N LEU A 109 -9.77 -5.43 -15.15
CA LEU A 109 -9.72 -5.70 -13.71
C LEU A 109 -8.95 -6.96 -13.30
N GLU A 110 -9.21 -8.10 -13.93
CA GLU A 110 -8.57 -9.37 -13.57
C GLU A 110 -7.07 -9.39 -13.90
N GLN A 111 -6.67 -8.77 -15.01
CA GLN A 111 -5.26 -8.63 -15.37
C GLN A 111 -4.54 -7.69 -14.40
N MET A 112 -5.17 -6.57 -14.03
CA MET A 112 -4.62 -5.65 -13.04
C MET A 112 -4.46 -6.31 -11.66
N ARG A 113 -5.45 -7.10 -11.21
CA ARG A 113 -5.33 -7.90 -9.97
C ARG A 113 -4.16 -8.87 -10.01
N THR A 114 -3.96 -9.50 -11.16
CA THR A 114 -2.87 -10.45 -11.35
C THR A 114 -1.53 -9.74 -11.23
N LEU A 115 -1.35 -8.62 -11.93
CA LEU A 115 -0.11 -7.82 -11.88
C LEU A 115 0.20 -7.28 -10.47
N VAL A 116 -0.81 -6.75 -9.76
CA VAL A 116 -0.63 -6.27 -8.38
C VAL A 116 -0.21 -7.42 -7.46
N LYS A 117 -0.81 -8.60 -7.63
CA LYS A 117 -0.45 -9.79 -6.87
C LYS A 117 0.96 -10.26 -7.20
N ASP A 118 1.34 -10.29 -8.47
CA ASP A 118 2.68 -10.69 -8.90
C ASP A 118 3.75 -9.76 -8.30
N ILE A 119 3.50 -8.44 -8.28
CA ILE A 119 4.36 -7.46 -7.61
C ILE A 119 4.48 -7.75 -6.12
N TRP A 120 3.35 -8.01 -5.44
CA TRP A 120 3.36 -8.37 -4.02
C TRP A 120 4.16 -9.65 -3.74
N ASP A 121 3.97 -10.70 -4.54
CA ASP A 121 4.62 -11.99 -4.37
C ASP A 121 6.15 -11.89 -4.62
N MET A 122 6.56 -11.14 -5.65
CA MET A 122 7.98 -10.85 -5.92
C MET A 122 8.62 -10.11 -4.75
N ARG A 123 7.98 -9.04 -4.26
CA ARG A 123 8.51 -8.21 -3.18
C ARG A 123 8.53 -8.93 -1.84
N THR A 124 7.50 -9.73 -1.54
CA THR A 124 7.48 -10.62 -0.39
C THR A 124 8.62 -11.65 -0.45
N SER A 125 8.90 -12.19 -1.65
CA SER A 125 10.01 -13.13 -1.84
C SER A 125 11.36 -12.46 -1.61
N LYS A 126 11.57 -11.25 -2.13
CA LYS A 126 12.78 -10.45 -1.86
C LYS A 126 12.95 -10.14 -0.37
N MET A 127 11.87 -9.77 0.31
CA MET A 127 11.88 -9.51 1.75
C MET A 127 12.31 -10.73 2.57
N LYS A 128 11.83 -11.92 2.21
CA LYS A 128 12.27 -13.18 2.84
C LYS A 128 13.75 -13.42 2.63
N THR A 129 14.24 -13.29 1.39
CA THR A 129 15.66 -13.46 1.06
C THR A 129 16.53 -12.45 1.81
N SER A 130 16.10 -11.18 1.86
CA SER A 130 16.77 -10.11 2.62
C SER A 130 16.85 -10.44 4.12
N THR A 131 15.76 -10.95 4.70
CA THR A 131 15.73 -11.38 6.11
C THR A 131 16.68 -12.54 6.38
N ILE A 132 16.69 -13.56 5.51
CA ILE A 132 17.59 -14.71 5.65
C ILE A 132 19.06 -14.27 5.58
N ASN A 133 19.38 -13.41 4.61
CA ASN A 133 20.73 -12.88 4.45
C ASN A 133 21.16 -12.01 5.65
N PHE A 134 20.22 -11.29 6.27
CA PHE A 134 20.48 -10.51 7.48
C PHE A 134 20.78 -11.40 8.69
N LEU A 135 20.10 -12.54 8.80
CA LEU A 135 20.29 -13.52 9.89
C LEU A 135 21.46 -14.49 9.66
N GLY A 136 22.20 -14.35 8.56
CA GLY A 136 23.32 -15.21 8.20
C GLY A 136 24.55 -15.06 9.09
N ASP A 137 25.67 -15.61 8.64
CA ASP A 137 26.84 -15.91 9.47
C ASP A 137 27.58 -14.69 10.06
N GLU A 138 27.35 -13.49 9.53
CA GLU A 138 27.95 -12.25 10.07
C GLU A 138 26.93 -11.48 10.92
N PRO A 139 27.24 -11.20 12.21
CA PRO A 139 26.35 -10.41 13.05
C PRO A 139 26.27 -8.98 12.51
N ARG A 140 25.12 -8.63 11.92
CA ARG A 140 24.80 -7.26 11.50
C ARG A 140 23.88 -6.61 12.53
N SER A 141 24.22 -5.40 12.94
CA SER A 141 23.42 -4.58 13.86
C SER A 141 22.26 -3.86 13.17
N ASP A 142 22.37 -3.65 11.87
CA ASP A 142 21.47 -2.82 11.10
C ASP A 142 21.37 -3.31 9.65
N VAL A 143 20.23 -2.99 9.03
CA VAL A 143 19.95 -3.24 7.62
C VAL A 143 19.23 -2.05 7.05
N GLN A 144 19.73 -1.52 5.93
CA GLN A 144 19.03 -0.53 5.13
C GLN A 144 18.16 -1.26 4.11
N ILE A 145 16.87 -0.94 4.09
CA ILE A 145 15.91 -1.46 3.12
C ILE A 145 15.21 -0.27 2.49
N ASP A 146 15.63 0.07 1.27
CA ASP A 146 15.04 1.16 0.50
C ASP A 146 13.79 0.71 -0.26
N ASN A 147 12.94 1.66 -0.62
CA ASN A 147 11.74 1.48 -1.46
C ASN A 147 10.71 0.47 -0.92
N ILE A 148 10.74 0.15 0.37
CA ILE A 148 9.71 -0.66 1.02
C ILE A 148 8.51 0.22 1.43
N THR A 149 7.30 -0.27 1.21
CA THR A 149 6.08 0.48 1.56
C THR A 149 5.67 0.28 3.01
N GLN A 150 4.88 1.22 3.54
CA GLN A 150 4.33 1.11 4.90
C GLN A 150 3.46 -0.15 5.08
N PHE A 151 2.72 -0.56 4.04
CA PHE A 151 1.88 -1.75 4.06
C PHE A 151 2.72 -3.03 4.19
N GLU A 152 3.81 -3.12 3.42
CA GLU A 152 4.76 -4.23 3.50
C GLU A 152 5.41 -4.31 4.89
N ILE A 153 5.89 -3.19 5.42
CA ILE A 153 6.43 -3.12 6.79
C ILE A 153 5.38 -3.62 7.80
N ALA A 154 4.14 -3.12 7.72
CA ALA A 154 3.07 -3.52 8.63
C ALA A 154 2.77 -5.03 8.58
N HIS A 155 2.93 -5.66 7.41
CA HIS A 155 2.70 -7.08 7.21
C HIS A 155 3.75 -7.96 7.94
N VAL A 156 5.03 -7.58 7.92
CA VAL A 156 6.11 -8.39 8.51
C VAL A 156 6.58 -7.94 9.88
N ARG A 157 6.28 -6.69 10.29
CA ARG A 157 6.79 -6.08 11.53
C ARG A 157 6.58 -6.96 12.76
N GLY A 158 5.39 -7.49 12.95
CA GLY A 158 5.06 -8.30 14.13
C GLY A 158 5.96 -9.53 14.25
N PHE A 159 6.18 -10.23 13.12
CA PHE A 159 7.06 -11.39 13.06
C PHE A 159 8.52 -10.99 13.29
N LEU A 160 9.05 -10.06 12.48
CA LEU A 160 10.46 -9.69 12.54
C LEU A 160 10.87 -9.10 13.89
N SER A 161 10.07 -8.21 14.47
CA SER A 161 10.39 -7.61 15.78
C SER A 161 10.43 -8.67 16.88
N SER A 162 9.50 -9.64 16.87
CA SER A 162 9.46 -10.69 17.89
C SER A 162 10.64 -11.67 17.74
N SER A 163 10.92 -12.10 16.50
CA SER A 163 12.03 -13.01 16.21
C SER A 163 13.38 -12.38 16.52
N LEU A 164 13.61 -11.13 16.10
CA LEU A 164 14.88 -10.43 16.34
C LEU A 164 15.12 -10.14 17.82
N SER A 165 14.08 -9.78 18.58
CA SER A 165 14.20 -9.63 20.05
C SER A 165 14.65 -10.94 20.69
N THR A 166 14.04 -12.06 20.30
CA THR A 166 14.41 -13.38 20.83
C THR A 166 15.86 -13.76 20.48
N ILE A 167 16.29 -13.48 19.25
CA ILE A 167 17.67 -13.73 18.81
C ILE A 167 18.65 -12.87 19.62
N ALA A 168 18.33 -11.60 19.86
CA ALA A 168 19.14 -10.70 20.67
C ALA A 168 19.23 -11.15 22.14
N ASP A 169 18.12 -11.65 22.71
CA ASP A 169 18.11 -12.18 24.08
C ASP A 169 19.00 -13.43 24.19
N LEU A 170 18.96 -14.32 23.20
CA LEU A 170 19.80 -15.52 23.14
C LEU A 170 21.28 -15.19 23.00
N SER A 171 21.64 -14.23 22.12
CA SER A 171 23.04 -13.82 21.96
C SER A 171 23.60 -13.20 23.24
N ASN A 172 22.83 -12.35 23.92
CA ASN A 172 23.20 -11.79 25.21
C ASN A 172 23.36 -12.86 26.29
N PHE A 173 22.49 -13.86 26.32
CA PHE A 173 22.59 -14.98 27.27
C PHE A 173 23.89 -15.77 27.08
N VAL A 174 24.24 -16.14 25.84
CA VAL A 174 25.48 -16.91 25.54
C VAL A 174 26.73 -16.14 25.96
N THR A 175 26.81 -14.84 25.67
CA THR A 175 27.97 -14.01 26.07
C THR A 175 28.16 -13.89 27.59
N HIS A 176 27.13 -14.17 28.39
CA HIS A 176 27.23 -14.18 29.85
C HIS A 176 27.90 -15.45 30.41
N PHE A 177 27.87 -16.57 29.67
CA PHE A 177 28.55 -17.82 30.08
C PHE A 177 30.02 -17.89 29.63
N GLU A 178 30.41 -17.06 28.67
CA GLU A 178 31.79 -16.99 28.18
C GLU A 178 32.70 -16.04 29.00
N LYS A 179 32.15 -15.38 30.04
CA LYS A 179 32.88 -14.55 31.00
C LYS A 179 32.97 -15.21 32.36
#